data_AF-A0A1Y3N229-F1
#
_entry.id   AF-A0A1Y3N229-F1
#
_cell.length_a   1.000
_cell.length_b   1.000
_cell.length_c   1.000
_cell.angle_alpha   90.00
_cell.angle_beta   90.00
_cell.angle_gamma   90.00
#
_symmetry.space_group_name_H-M   'P 1'
#
loop_
_entity.id
_entity.type
_entity.pdbx_description
1 polymer ?
#
loop_
_entity_poly.entity_id
_entity_poly.type
_entity_poly.pdbx_seq_one_letter_code
_entity_poly.pdbx_strand_id
1 'polypeptide(L)'
;FAFDKVFQDNASQGEIFEDISQLVQSALDGYNVCIFAYGQTGSGKTYTMEGIPDDPEKIGMIPRAVKQIFLAAEELKEKGWKYEMEGQYLEIYNETVRDLLGNGDLSKKHEIKHNLHTGKTTVTDTTVIKVHTPEQVHNLLKKAQQNRAVGATLCNERSSRSHSVFIFKLSGVNSITEDTCEGTLNLIDLAGSERLSQSGATGDRLKETQAINKSLSCLSDVIAAL
;
A
#
# COMPACT_ATOMS: atom_id res chain seq x y z
N PHE A 1 6.04 -1.65 27.13
CA PHE A 1 5.12 -2.01 26.04
C PHE A 1 5.47 -3.41 25.57
N ALA A 2 4.47 -4.25 25.31
CA ALA A 2 4.67 -5.59 24.75
C ALA A 2 4.23 -5.58 23.28
N PHE A 3 5.03 -6.19 22.42
CA PHE A 3 4.81 -6.34 20.99
C PHE A 3 5.23 -7.74 20.57
N ASP A 4 4.70 -8.26 19.47
CA ASP A 4 5.12 -9.56 18.91
C ASP A 4 6.62 -9.58 18.57
N LYS A 5 7.14 -8.45 18.07
CA LYS A 5 8.56 -8.27 17.78
C LYS A 5 8.98 -6.80 17.90
N VAL A 6 10.25 -6.59 18.25
CA VAL A 6 10.89 -5.26 18.30
C VAL A 6 12.18 -5.31 17.49
N PHE A 7 12.24 -4.54 16.41
CA PHE A 7 13.43 -4.36 15.59
C PHE A 7 14.31 -3.25 16.19
N GLN A 8 15.62 -3.49 16.25
CA GLN A 8 16.60 -2.49 16.68
C GLN A 8 16.94 -1.53 15.51
N ASP A 9 17.62 -0.44 15.81
CA ASP A 9 18.02 0.60 14.85
C ASP A 9 18.95 0.11 13.73
N ASN A 10 19.67 -0.99 13.96
CA ASN A 10 20.52 -1.66 12.98
C ASN A 10 19.80 -2.72 12.13
N ALA A 11 18.50 -2.95 12.34
CA ALA A 11 17.74 -3.93 11.57
C ALA A 11 17.67 -3.51 10.09
N SER A 12 18.02 -4.44 9.22
CA SER A 12 17.97 -4.26 7.78
C SER A 12 16.54 -4.37 7.23
N GLN A 13 16.32 -3.81 6.05
CA GLN A 13 15.06 -3.97 5.31
C GLN A 13 14.76 -5.44 4.99
N GLY A 14 15.80 -6.27 4.83
CA GLY A 14 15.65 -7.71 4.65
C GLY A 14 15.11 -8.40 5.89
N GLU A 15 15.65 -8.09 7.07
CA GLU A 15 15.20 -8.68 8.33
C GLU A 15 13.78 -8.29 8.70
N ILE A 16 13.37 -7.04 8.42
CA ILE A 16 11.99 -6.59 8.61
C ILE A 16 11.06 -7.35 7.66
N PHE A 17 11.47 -7.51 6.40
CA PHE A 17 10.66 -8.20 5.39
C PHE A 17 10.46 -9.69 5.70
N GLU A 18 11.49 -10.37 6.19
CA GLU A 18 11.43 -11.80 6.53
C GLU A 18 10.27 -12.11 7.48
N ASP A 19 10.01 -11.21 8.43
CA ASP A 19 8.95 -11.34 9.43
C ASP A 19 7.53 -11.30 8.83
N ILE A 20 7.35 -10.59 7.71
CA ILE A 20 6.06 -10.44 7.02
C ILE A 20 5.95 -11.30 5.76
N SER A 21 7.01 -12.03 5.38
CA SER A 21 7.08 -12.83 4.15
C SER A 21 5.96 -13.87 4.04
N GLN A 22 5.54 -14.46 5.16
CA GLN A 22 4.45 -15.44 5.22
C GLN A 22 3.07 -14.81 4.96
N LEU A 23 2.89 -13.54 5.34
CA LEU A 23 1.68 -12.79 4.99
C LEU A 23 1.63 -12.52 3.49
N VAL A 24 2.78 -12.22 2.88
CA VAL A 24 2.88 -12.06 1.42
C VAL A 24 2.53 -13.38 0.70
N GLN A 25 3.00 -14.52 1.22
CA GLN A 25 2.64 -15.84 0.69
C GLN A 25 1.12 -16.10 0.81
N SER A 26 0.52 -15.74 1.95
CA SER A 26 -0.93 -15.89 2.16
C SER A 26 -1.75 -15.13 1.11
N ALA A 27 -1.27 -13.97 0.65
CA ALA A 27 -1.93 -13.25 -0.44
C ALA A 27 -1.92 -14.04 -1.75
N LEU A 28 -0.82 -14.74 -2.07
CA LEU A 28 -0.74 -15.59 -3.26
C LEU A 28 -1.67 -16.82 -3.15
N ASP A 29 -1.84 -17.34 -1.93
CA ASP A 29 -2.72 -18.48 -1.64
C ASP A 29 -4.23 -18.10 -1.68
N GLY A 30 -4.56 -16.84 -1.99
CA GLY A 30 -5.94 -16.37 -2.17
C GLY A 30 -6.55 -15.65 -0.96
N TYR A 31 -5.73 -15.22 0.01
CA TYR A 31 -6.21 -14.43 1.15
C TYR A 31 -6.07 -12.92 0.92
N ASN A 32 -6.89 -12.14 1.62
CA ASN A 32 -6.75 -10.69 1.66
C ASN A 32 -5.86 -10.29 2.83
N VAL A 33 -4.77 -9.60 2.53
CA VAL A 33 -3.72 -9.22 3.46
C VAL A 33 -3.56 -7.71 3.47
N CYS A 34 -3.36 -7.14 4.65
CA CYS A 34 -3.25 -5.71 4.86
C CYS A 34 -2.09 -5.43 5.82
N ILE A 35 -1.08 -4.68 5.37
CA ILE A 35 0.09 -4.33 6.17
C ILE A 35 0.20 -2.81 6.24
N PHE A 36 0.25 -2.29 7.46
CA PHE A 36 0.30 -0.86 7.73
C PHE A 36 1.66 -0.45 8.29
N ALA A 37 2.19 0.66 7.80
CA ALA A 37 3.24 1.42 8.47
C ALA A 37 2.60 2.60 9.19
N TYR A 38 2.76 2.64 10.52
CA TYR A 38 2.17 3.63 11.40
C TYR A 38 3.24 4.29 12.28
N GLY A 39 3.06 5.57 12.59
CA GLY A 39 3.98 6.35 13.42
C GLY A 39 3.97 7.84 13.08
N GLN A 40 4.61 8.65 13.93
CA GLN A 40 4.76 10.08 13.71
C GLN A 40 5.56 10.40 12.44
N THR A 41 5.45 11.62 11.93
CA THR A 41 6.32 12.10 10.84
C THR A 41 7.81 11.92 11.21
N GLY A 42 8.60 11.46 10.24
CA GLY A 42 10.03 11.17 10.43
C GLY A 42 10.36 9.81 11.07
N SER A 43 9.36 9.00 11.44
CA SER A 43 9.59 7.69 12.09
C SER A 43 10.04 6.55 11.16
N GLY A 44 10.20 6.81 9.85
CA GLY A 44 10.66 5.79 8.89
C GLY A 44 9.56 5.03 8.14
N LYS A 45 8.27 5.36 8.24
CA LYS A 45 7.17 4.63 7.57
C LYS A 45 7.38 4.42 6.06
N THR A 46 7.60 5.51 5.31
CA THR A 46 7.86 5.46 3.87
C THR A 46 9.16 4.70 3.56
N TYR A 47 10.17 4.84 4.41
CA TYR A 47 11.41 4.07 4.28
C TYR A 47 11.12 2.56 4.44
N THR A 48 10.34 2.13 5.42
CA THR A 48 9.97 0.72 5.57
C THR A 48 9.16 0.22 4.36
N MET A 49 8.16 0.98 3.89
CA MET A 49 7.27 0.53 2.82
C MET A 49 7.91 0.55 1.42
N GLU A 50 8.56 1.66 1.04
CA GLU A 50 9.14 1.84 -0.30
C GLU A 50 10.66 1.64 -0.30
N GLY A 51 11.34 2.09 0.77
CA GLY A 51 12.78 2.05 0.87
C GLY A 51 13.47 3.12 0.02
N ILE A 52 14.73 2.88 -0.30
CA ILE A 52 15.48 3.72 -1.25
C ILE A 52 15.39 3.05 -2.63
N PRO A 53 14.77 3.72 -3.62
CA PRO A 53 14.76 3.21 -4.99
C PRO A 53 16.18 2.96 -5.50
N ASP A 54 16.36 1.87 -6.24
CA ASP A 54 17.63 1.52 -6.90
C ASP A 54 18.80 1.15 -5.95
N ASP A 55 18.58 1.05 -4.63
CA ASP A 55 19.52 0.45 -3.67
C ASP A 55 19.01 -0.95 -3.23
N PRO A 56 19.55 -2.06 -3.77
CA PRO A 56 19.05 -3.41 -3.52
C PRO A 56 19.01 -3.83 -2.04
N GLU A 57 19.90 -3.28 -1.22
CA GLU A 57 19.94 -3.57 0.22
C GLU A 57 18.87 -2.78 0.97
N LYS A 58 18.48 -1.61 0.46
CA LYS A 58 17.58 -0.67 1.12
C LYS A 58 16.18 -0.56 0.51
N ILE A 59 15.84 -1.38 -0.49
CA ILE A 59 14.46 -1.49 -0.98
C ILE A 59 13.51 -1.91 0.14
N GLY A 60 12.30 -1.34 0.16
CA GLY A 60 11.31 -1.56 1.21
C GLY A 60 10.42 -2.79 1.02
N MET A 61 9.34 -2.86 1.79
CA MET A 61 8.40 -3.99 1.79
C MET A 61 7.71 -4.20 0.45
N ILE A 62 7.27 -3.12 -0.23
CA ILE A 62 6.54 -3.23 -1.51
C ILE A 62 7.37 -3.94 -2.60
N PRO A 63 8.57 -3.46 -2.97
CA PRO A 63 9.37 -4.12 -4.00
C PRO A 63 9.82 -5.53 -3.58
N ARG A 64 10.07 -5.79 -2.29
CA ARG A 64 10.42 -7.13 -1.78
C ARG A 64 9.24 -8.10 -1.88
N ALA A 65 8.05 -7.69 -1.47
CA ALA A 65 6.83 -8.49 -1.55
C ALA A 65 6.51 -8.88 -2.99
N VAL A 66 6.59 -7.91 -3.90
CA VAL A 66 6.36 -8.13 -5.34
C VAL A 66 7.37 -9.13 -5.89
N LYS A 67 8.67 -8.96 -5.58
CA LYS A 67 9.71 -9.92 -6.01
C LYS A 67 9.41 -11.33 -5.50
N GLN A 68 9.06 -11.50 -4.22
CA GLN A 68 8.71 -12.80 -3.65
C GLN A 68 7.49 -13.41 -4.36
N ILE A 69 6.43 -12.62 -4.59
CA ILE A 69 5.21 -13.08 -5.29
C ILE A 69 5.53 -13.58 -6.69
N PHE A 70 6.33 -12.85 -7.47
CA PHE A 70 6.71 -13.27 -8.82
C PHE A 70 7.54 -14.56 -8.81
N LEU A 71 8.48 -14.71 -7.87
CA LEU A 71 9.27 -15.94 -7.72
C LEU A 71 8.38 -17.14 -7.35
N ALA A 72 7.52 -16.98 -6.34
CA ALA A 72 6.61 -18.03 -5.92
C ALA A 72 5.59 -18.40 -7.01
N ALA A 73 5.07 -17.41 -7.74
CA ALA A 73 4.17 -17.66 -8.87
C ALA A 73 4.86 -18.43 -10.01
N GLU A 74 6.16 -18.20 -10.25
CA GLU A 74 6.94 -18.96 -11.23
C GLU A 74 7.07 -20.44 -10.81
N GLU A 75 7.41 -20.70 -9.55
CA GLU A 75 7.51 -22.06 -9.00
C GLU A 75 6.18 -22.81 -9.08
N LEU A 76 5.06 -22.10 -8.86
CA LEU A 76 3.73 -22.69 -8.93
C LEU A 76 3.29 -23.06 -10.36
N LYS A 77 3.94 -22.54 -11.41
CA LYS A 77 3.65 -22.93 -12.79
C LYS A 77 3.88 -24.41 -13.04
N GLU A 78 4.91 -25.00 -12.42
CA GLU A 78 5.19 -26.44 -12.52
C GLU A 78 4.04 -27.29 -11.95
N LYS A 79 3.25 -26.71 -11.05
CA LYS A 79 2.06 -27.32 -10.44
C LYS A 79 0.75 -26.97 -11.16
N GLY A 80 0.84 -26.36 -12.35
CA GLY A 80 -0.29 -26.01 -13.19
C GLY A 80 -0.96 -24.66 -12.88
N TRP A 81 -0.42 -23.86 -11.95
CA TRP A 81 -0.98 -22.54 -11.66
C TRP A 81 -0.53 -21.47 -12.66
N LYS A 82 -1.45 -20.58 -13.01
CA LYS A 82 -1.18 -19.37 -13.78
C LYS A 82 -1.78 -18.19 -13.06
N TYR A 83 -0.96 -17.17 -12.81
CA TYR A 83 -1.37 -15.96 -12.11
C TYR A 83 -1.47 -14.77 -13.05
N GLU A 84 -2.55 -14.00 -12.90
CA GLU A 84 -2.69 -12.65 -13.40
C GLU A 84 -2.53 -11.67 -12.23
N MET A 85 -1.72 -10.63 -12.43
CA MET A 85 -1.35 -9.69 -11.38
C MET A 85 -1.67 -8.26 -11.79
N GLU A 86 -2.31 -7.52 -10.91
CA GLU A 86 -2.74 -6.14 -11.15
C GLU A 86 -2.30 -5.22 -10.02
N GLY A 87 -1.65 -4.12 -10.37
CA GLY A 87 -1.22 -3.07 -9.44
C GLY A 87 -2.11 -1.83 -9.51
N GLN A 88 -2.43 -1.27 -8.34
CA GLN A 88 -3.02 0.05 -8.18
C GLN A 88 -2.24 0.81 -7.11
N TYR A 89 -2.16 2.14 -7.24
CA TYR A 89 -1.54 2.97 -6.21
C TYR A 89 -2.39 4.23 -6.00
N LEU A 90 -2.96 4.35 -4.81
CA LEU A 90 -3.84 5.45 -4.41
C LEU A 90 -3.21 6.29 -3.31
N GLU A 91 -3.59 7.56 -3.29
CA GLU A 91 -3.31 8.49 -2.20
C GLU A 91 -4.64 8.96 -1.60
N ILE A 92 -4.75 8.95 -0.27
CA ILE A 92 -5.87 9.53 0.47
C ILE A 92 -5.37 10.79 1.15
N TYR A 93 -5.90 11.94 0.73
CA TYR A 93 -5.54 13.25 1.26
C TYR A 93 -6.80 14.07 1.47
N ASN A 94 -6.97 14.58 2.70
CA ASN A 94 -8.14 15.37 3.08
C ASN A 94 -9.48 14.69 2.69
N GLU A 95 -9.64 13.42 3.07
CA GLU A 95 -10.80 12.55 2.76
C GLU A 95 -11.08 12.38 1.25
N THR A 96 -10.13 12.77 0.38
CA THR A 96 -10.25 12.64 -1.07
C THR A 96 -9.27 11.59 -1.57
N VAL A 97 -9.76 10.66 -2.39
CA VAL A 97 -8.92 9.66 -3.06
C VAL A 97 -8.34 10.25 -4.35
N ARG A 98 -7.05 10.02 -4.57
CA ARG A 98 -6.34 10.39 -5.79
C ARG A 98 -5.63 9.16 -6.36
N ASP A 99 -5.80 8.94 -7.65
CA ASP A 99 -5.05 7.92 -8.39
C ASP A 99 -3.62 8.40 -8.69
N LEU A 100 -2.62 7.71 -8.14
CA LEU A 100 -1.20 8.03 -8.37
C LEU A 100 -0.66 7.43 -9.67
N LEU A 101 -1.40 6.54 -10.33
CA LEU A 101 -1.00 5.91 -11.59
C LEU A 101 -1.68 6.52 -12.81
N GLY A 102 -2.73 7.30 -12.60
CA GLY A 102 -3.44 8.03 -13.64
C GLY A 102 -2.62 9.18 -14.25
N ASN A 103 -3.22 9.83 -15.24
CA ASN A 103 -2.61 10.96 -15.96
C ASN A 103 -2.82 12.32 -15.25
N GLY A 104 -3.22 12.30 -13.97
CA GLY A 104 -3.48 13.52 -13.21
C GLY A 104 -4.76 14.26 -13.64
N ASP A 105 -5.72 13.57 -14.26
CA ASP A 105 -7.01 14.14 -14.64
C ASP A 105 -7.84 14.48 -13.40
N LEU A 106 -7.85 15.76 -13.03
CA LEU A 106 -8.57 16.28 -11.88
C LEU A 106 -10.09 16.30 -12.05
N SER A 107 -10.61 16.01 -13.26
CA SER A 107 -12.06 15.93 -13.49
C SER A 107 -12.68 14.64 -12.94
N LYS A 108 -11.86 13.60 -12.75
CA LYS A 108 -12.30 12.31 -12.22
C LYS A 108 -12.48 12.38 -10.71
N LYS A 109 -13.68 12.05 -10.25
CA LYS A 109 -13.97 11.83 -8.83
C LYS A 109 -13.91 10.33 -8.55
N HIS A 110 -12.97 9.94 -7.69
CA HIS A 110 -12.80 8.56 -7.26
C HIS A 110 -13.69 8.28 -6.06
N GLU A 111 -14.65 7.37 -6.22
CA GLU A 111 -15.61 7.01 -5.16
C GLU A 111 -15.35 5.59 -4.65
N ILE A 112 -15.47 5.40 -3.34
CA ILE A 112 -15.38 4.07 -2.72
C ILE A 112 -16.75 3.40 -2.85
N LYS A 113 -16.79 2.24 -3.52
CA LYS A 113 -18.00 1.42 -3.68
C LYS A 113 -17.80 0.07 -3.00
N HIS A 114 -18.77 -0.33 -2.19
CA HIS A 114 -18.79 -1.63 -1.55
C HIS A 114 -19.88 -2.50 -2.18
N ASN A 115 -19.48 -3.65 -2.72
CA ASN A 115 -20.43 -4.62 -3.25
C ASN A 115 -20.85 -5.58 -2.13
N LEU A 116 -22.07 -5.43 -1.64
CA LEU A 116 -22.63 -6.25 -0.56
C LEU A 116 -22.78 -7.73 -0.92
N HIS A 117 -22.88 -8.06 -2.21
CA HIS A 117 -23.02 -9.45 -2.65
C HIS A 117 -21.68 -10.18 -2.67
N THR A 118 -20.62 -9.50 -3.13
CA THR A 118 -19.27 -10.09 -3.21
C THR A 118 -18.40 -9.78 -2.00
N GLY A 119 -18.84 -8.88 -1.12
CA GLY A 119 -18.05 -8.34 -0.01
C GLY A 119 -16.86 -7.47 -0.46
N LYS A 120 -16.75 -7.16 -1.76
CA LYS A 120 -15.56 -6.50 -2.33
C LYS A 120 -15.74 -4.99 -2.33
N THR A 121 -14.78 -4.28 -1.74
CA THR A 121 -14.67 -2.81 -1.81
C THR A 121 -13.74 -2.42 -2.96
N THR A 122 -14.19 -1.50 -3.81
CA THR A 122 -13.42 -0.96 -4.94
C THR A 122 -13.46 0.56 -4.95
N VAL A 123 -12.51 1.17 -5.64
CA VAL A 123 -12.50 2.62 -5.91
C VAL A 123 -12.76 2.83 -7.39
N THR A 124 -13.70 3.71 -7.73
CA THR A 124 -14.07 3.96 -9.12
C THR A 124 -13.04 4.80 -9.86
N ASP A 125 -13.01 4.61 -11.18
CA ASP A 125 -12.26 5.46 -12.11
C ASP A 125 -10.74 5.50 -11.86
N THR A 126 -10.22 4.54 -11.09
CA THR A 126 -8.79 4.36 -10.82
C THR A 126 -8.11 3.57 -11.91
N THR A 127 -6.87 3.93 -12.22
CA THR A 127 -6.01 3.18 -13.13
C THR A 127 -5.61 1.85 -12.49
N VAL A 128 -5.84 0.76 -13.24
CA VAL A 128 -5.38 -0.59 -12.91
C VAL A 128 -4.36 -0.99 -13.96
N ILE A 129 -3.17 -1.39 -13.52
CA ILE A 129 -2.09 -1.78 -14.43
C ILE A 129 -1.83 -3.27 -14.25
N LYS A 130 -2.03 -4.05 -15.32
CA LYS A 130 -1.57 -5.44 -15.37
C LYS A 130 -0.05 -5.46 -15.40
N VAL A 131 0.55 -6.28 -14.55
CA VAL A 131 2.00 -6.41 -14.45
C VAL A 131 2.42 -7.85 -14.68
N HIS A 132 3.52 -8.01 -15.40
CA HIS A 132 4.07 -9.29 -15.82
C HIS A 132 5.49 -9.51 -15.32
N THR A 133 6.17 -8.46 -14.83
CA THR A 133 7.49 -8.57 -14.24
C THR A 133 7.64 -7.64 -13.02
N PRO A 134 8.55 -7.95 -12.07
CA PRO A 134 8.86 -7.06 -10.96
C PRO A 134 9.28 -5.64 -11.39
N GLU A 135 10.00 -5.52 -12.51
CA GLU A 135 10.47 -4.23 -13.04
C GLU A 135 9.30 -3.33 -13.45
N GLN A 136 8.19 -3.89 -13.95
CA GLN A 136 7.00 -3.11 -14.27
C GLN A 136 6.39 -2.49 -13.00
N VAL A 137 6.40 -3.20 -11.88
CA VAL A 137 5.96 -2.65 -10.59
C VAL A 137 6.94 -1.60 -10.08
N HIS A 138 8.25 -1.80 -10.23
CA HIS A 138 9.24 -0.76 -9.90
C HIS A 138 8.99 0.54 -10.66
N ASN A 139 8.70 0.45 -11.97
CA ASN A 139 8.36 1.62 -12.79
C ASN A 139 7.03 2.27 -12.36
N LEU A 140 6.05 1.47 -11.94
CA LEU A 140 4.79 1.92 -11.37
C LEU A 140 5.02 2.72 -10.08
N LEU A 141 5.87 2.22 -9.17
CA LEU A 141 6.24 2.93 -7.93
C LEU A 141 6.95 4.25 -8.23
N LYS A 142 7.91 4.26 -9.18
CA LYS A 142 8.58 5.49 -9.63
C LYS A 142 7.58 6.51 -10.18
N LYS A 143 6.63 6.08 -11.01
CA LYS A 143 5.57 6.95 -11.54
C LYS A 143 4.69 7.50 -10.42
N ALA A 144 4.27 6.66 -9.48
CA ALA A 144 3.46 7.07 -8.34
C ALA A 144 4.17 8.12 -7.47
N GLN A 145 5.47 7.90 -7.19
CA GLN A 145 6.29 8.83 -6.42
C GLN A 145 6.43 10.19 -7.13
N GLN A 146 6.63 10.21 -8.45
CA GLN A 146 6.66 11.44 -9.24
C GLN A 146 5.32 12.18 -9.19
N ASN A 147 4.21 11.48 -9.39
CA ASN A 147 2.86 12.06 -9.34
C ASN A 147 2.50 12.60 -7.93
N ARG A 148 2.99 11.92 -6.89
CA ARG A 148 2.88 12.36 -5.50
C ARG A 148 3.69 13.63 -5.27
N ALA A 149 4.94 13.69 -5.75
CA ALA A 149 5.82 14.85 -5.62
C ALA A 149 5.27 16.11 -6.34
N VAL A 150 4.73 15.97 -7.56
CA VAL A 150 4.05 17.07 -8.28
C VAL A 150 2.85 17.58 -7.48
N GLY A 151 2.12 16.67 -6.83
CA GLY A 151 1.03 17.05 -5.92
C GLY A 151 1.50 17.77 -4.65
N ALA A 152 2.75 17.58 -4.23
CA ALA A 152 3.34 18.20 -3.04
C ALA A 152 3.88 19.62 -3.35
N THR A 153 4.54 19.82 -4.49
CA THR A 153 5.04 21.14 -4.90
C THR A 153 3.91 22.15 -5.13
N LEU A 154 2.72 21.69 -5.49
CA LEU A 154 1.52 22.52 -5.61
C LEU A 154 0.86 22.84 -4.24
N CYS A 155 1.16 22.11 -3.15
CA CYS A 155 0.38 22.15 -1.90
C CYS A 155 1.18 22.00 -0.57
N ASN A 156 2.50 22.22 -0.54
CA ASN A 156 3.42 21.97 0.59
C ASN A 156 3.70 20.48 0.90
N GLU A 157 4.62 20.25 1.86
CA GLU A 157 5.13 18.95 2.33
C GLU A 157 4.00 17.94 2.63
N ARG A 158 3.68 17.11 1.60
CA ARG A 158 2.45 16.30 1.49
C ARG A 158 2.64 14.85 1.96
N SER A 159 3.85 14.30 1.89
CA SER A 159 4.08 12.88 2.18
C SER A 159 3.79 12.49 3.63
N SER A 160 4.00 13.41 4.58
CA SER A 160 3.64 13.22 6.00
C SER A 160 2.14 13.31 6.27
N ARG A 161 1.35 13.81 5.32
CA ARG A 161 -0.04 14.24 5.54
C ARG A 161 -1.06 13.54 4.64
N SER A 162 -0.59 12.63 3.80
CA SER A 162 -1.44 11.75 3.00
C SER A 162 -1.14 10.30 3.28
N HIS A 163 -2.16 9.46 3.23
CA HIS A 163 -1.99 8.02 3.29
C HIS A 163 -1.74 7.50 1.88
N SER A 164 -0.78 6.60 1.74
CA SER A 164 -0.47 5.88 0.51
C SER A 164 -0.98 4.46 0.61
N VAL A 165 -1.69 3.99 -0.42
CA VAL A 165 -2.25 2.63 -0.47
C VAL A 165 -1.81 1.97 -1.77
N PHE A 166 -0.85 1.05 -1.69
CA PHE A 166 -0.50 0.16 -2.78
C PHE A 166 -1.37 -1.09 -2.70
N ILE A 167 -2.09 -1.40 -3.78
CA ILE A 167 -3.00 -2.54 -3.87
C ILE A 167 -2.48 -3.46 -4.95
N PHE A 168 -2.21 -4.71 -4.59
CA PHE A 168 -1.73 -5.73 -5.50
C PHE A 168 -2.69 -6.92 -5.51
N LYS A 169 -3.40 -7.09 -6.62
CA LYS A 169 -4.39 -8.16 -6.80
C LYS A 169 -3.73 -9.33 -7.52
N LEU A 170 -4.03 -10.52 -7.03
CA LEU A 170 -3.48 -11.78 -7.50
C LEU A 170 -4.65 -12.69 -7.86
N SER A 171 -4.73 -13.12 -9.11
CA SER A 171 -5.77 -14.01 -9.60
C SER A 171 -5.12 -15.25 -10.18
N GLY A 172 -5.23 -16.37 -9.48
CA GLY A 172 -4.66 -17.65 -9.86
C GLY A 172 -5.70 -18.60 -10.44
N VAL A 173 -5.31 -19.35 -11.48
CA VAL A 173 -6.09 -20.46 -12.03
C VAL A 173 -5.18 -21.68 -12.17
N ASN A 174 -5.61 -22.83 -11.66
CA ASN A 174 -4.92 -24.09 -11.84
C ASN A 174 -5.49 -24.86 -13.04
N SER A 175 -4.68 -25.11 -14.07
CA SER A 175 -5.14 -25.80 -15.28
C SER A 175 -5.31 -27.31 -15.13
N ILE A 176 -4.85 -27.91 -14.03
CA ILE A 176 -4.93 -29.35 -13.76
C ILE A 176 -6.16 -29.65 -12.89
N THR A 177 -6.38 -28.85 -11.83
CA THR A 177 -7.49 -29.05 -10.89
C THR A 177 -8.72 -28.20 -11.21
N GLU A 178 -8.59 -27.22 -12.11
CA GLU A 178 -9.61 -26.19 -12.41
C GLU A 178 -9.93 -25.25 -11.24
N ASP A 179 -9.13 -25.30 -10.16
CA ASP A 179 -9.28 -24.39 -9.02
C ASP A 179 -8.92 -22.95 -9.38
N THR A 180 -9.59 -22.01 -8.72
CA THR A 180 -9.29 -20.57 -8.83
C THR A 180 -9.05 -19.97 -7.44
N CYS A 181 -8.16 -18.98 -7.37
CA CYS A 181 -7.94 -18.20 -6.16
C CYS A 181 -7.85 -16.70 -6.50
N GLU A 182 -8.38 -15.85 -5.62
CA GLU A 182 -8.23 -14.39 -5.69
C GLU A 182 -7.72 -13.88 -4.35
N GLY A 183 -6.51 -13.32 -4.35
CA GLY A 183 -5.94 -12.66 -3.18
C GLY A 183 -5.65 -11.19 -3.42
N THR A 184 -5.59 -10.41 -2.34
CA THR A 184 -5.24 -8.99 -2.41
C THR A 184 -4.22 -8.67 -1.33
N LEU A 185 -3.05 -8.16 -1.73
CA LEU A 185 -2.07 -7.59 -0.82
C LEU A 185 -2.20 -6.06 -0.81
N ASN A 186 -2.53 -5.50 0.34
CA ASN A 186 -2.57 -4.06 0.56
C ASN A 186 -1.37 -3.67 1.42
N LEU A 187 -0.54 -2.75 0.93
CA LEU A 187 0.62 -2.20 1.64
C LEU A 187 0.38 -0.69 1.82
N ILE A 188 0.25 -0.26 3.08
CA ILE A 188 -0.26 1.07 3.43
C ILE A 188 0.78 1.86 4.21
N ASP A 189 1.20 2.99 3.67
CA ASP A 189 1.98 4.01 4.38
C ASP A 189 1.03 5.08 4.91
N LEU A 190 0.78 5.09 6.23
CA LEU A 190 -0.16 6.03 6.82
C LEU A 190 0.47 7.41 6.98
N ALA A 191 -0.34 8.46 6.95
CA ALA A 191 0.08 9.80 7.38
C ALA A 191 0.58 9.79 8.83
N GLY A 192 1.35 10.83 9.18
CA GLY A 192 1.90 11.02 10.51
C GLY A 192 0.83 11.09 11.59
N SER A 193 1.05 10.40 12.70
CA SER A 193 0.12 10.32 13.83
C SER A 193 0.26 11.46 14.87
N GLU A 194 0.97 12.53 14.53
CA GLU A 194 1.13 13.70 15.39
C GLU A 194 -0.23 14.31 15.82
N ARG A 195 -0.32 14.69 17.10
CA ARG A 195 -1.56 15.21 17.70
C ARG A 195 -1.82 16.66 17.27
N LEU A 196 -3.09 16.97 17.01
CA LEU A 196 -3.61 18.33 16.76
C LEU A 196 -3.13 19.36 17.79
N SER A 197 -3.08 19.00 19.07
CA SER A 197 -2.66 19.91 20.14
C SER A 197 -1.19 20.33 20.08
N GLN A 198 -0.35 19.60 19.34
CA GLN A 198 1.07 19.87 19.18
C GLN A 198 1.41 20.52 17.83
N SER A 199 0.47 20.55 16.86
CA SER A 199 0.77 21.01 15.50
C SER A 199 0.69 22.53 15.32
N GLY A 200 -0.03 23.24 16.21
CA GLY A 200 -0.26 24.69 16.08
C GLY A 200 -1.00 25.09 14.79
N ALA A 201 -1.66 24.13 14.13
CA ALA A 201 -2.26 24.33 12.82
C ALA A 201 -3.50 25.24 12.87
N THR A 202 -3.60 26.17 11.93
CA THR A 202 -4.74 27.09 11.77
C THR A 202 -5.29 27.02 10.34
N GLY A 203 -6.54 27.45 10.14
CA GLY A 203 -7.16 27.51 8.81
C GLY A 203 -7.23 26.14 8.12
N ASP A 204 -6.81 26.07 6.86
CA ASP A 204 -6.87 24.82 6.08
C ASP A 204 -5.94 23.72 6.59
N ARG A 205 -4.83 24.07 7.25
CA ARG A 205 -3.97 23.08 7.93
C ARG A 205 -4.67 22.40 9.09
N LEU A 206 -5.61 23.09 9.76
CA LEU A 206 -6.40 22.49 10.83
C LEU A 206 -7.35 21.42 10.25
N LYS A 207 -8.05 21.73 9.14
CA LYS A 207 -8.93 20.77 8.45
C LYS A 207 -8.16 19.55 7.97
N GLU A 208 -6.98 19.76 7.39
CA GLU A 208 -6.06 18.70 6.97
C GLU A 208 -5.68 17.79 8.15
N THR A 209 -5.26 18.38 9.27
CA THR A 209 -4.88 17.62 10.48
C THR A 209 -6.08 16.88 11.09
N GLN A 210 -7.30 17.44 10.99
CA GLN A 210 -8.53 16.76 11.42
C GLN A 210 -8.84 15.55 10.53
N ALA A 211 -8.70 15.67 9.21
CA ALA A 211 -8.92 14.56 8.28
C ALA A 211 -7.96 13.39 8.54
N ILE A 212 -6.67 13.68 8.74
CA ILE A 212 -5.65 12.67 9.09
C ILE A 212 -5.99 11.96 10.40
N ASN A 213 -6.34 12.71 11.44
CA ASN A 213 -6.67 12.11 12.73
C ASN A 213 -7.97 11.31 12.68
N LYS A 214 -8.93 11.72 11.84
CA LYS A 214 -10.18 10.99 11.63
C LYS A 214 -9.92 9.62 11.01
N SER A 215 -9.14 9.53 9.92
CA SER A 215 -8.82 8.25 9.28
C SER A 215 -8.07 7.31 10.23
N LEU A 216 -7.09 7.83 10.99
CA LEU A 216 -6.34 7.07 11.98
C LEU A 216 -7.18 6.62 13.18
N SER A 217 -8.11 7.46 13.65
CA SER A 217 -9.07 7.10 14.71
C SER A 217 -9.99 5.98 14.25
N CYS A 218 -10.59 6.11 13.06
CA CYS A 218 -11.44 5.07 12.50
C CYS A 218 -10.69 3.74 12.35
N LEU A 219 -9.43 3.77 11.89
CA LEU A 219 -8.60 2.56 11.81
C LEU A 219 -8.37 1.94 13.20
N SER A 220 -8.10 2.76 14.20
CA SER A 220 -7.90 2.32 15.58
C SER A 220 -9.17 1.66 16.15
N ASP A 221 -10.34 2.25 15.87
CA ASP A 221 -11.63 1.71 16.31
C ASP A 221 -11.93 0.34 15.68
N VAL A 222 -11.61 0.17 14.38
CA VAL A 222 -11.78 -1.10 13.68
C VAL A 222 -10.83 -2.17 14.24
N ILE A 223 -9.55 -1.83 14.45
CA ILE A 223 -8.57 -2.78 15.01
C ILE A 223 -8.96 -3.20 16.43
N ALA A 224 -9.47 -2.27 17.25
CA ALA A 224 -9.88 -2.57 18.63
C ALA A 224 -11.16 -3.43 18.72
N ALA A 225 -11.96 -3.48 17.65
CA ALA A 225 -13.19 -4.25 17.59
C ALA A 225 -13.01 -5.70 17.09
N LEU A 226 -11.81 -6.04 16.57
CA LEU A 226 -11.42 -7.39 16.14
C LEU A 226 -10.87 -8.21 17.32
#